data_AF-A0A962VWT3-F1
#
_entry.id   AF-A0A962VWT3-F1
#
_cell.length_a   1.000
_cell.length_b   1.000
_cell.length_c   1.000
_cell.angle_alpha   90.00
_cell.angle_beta   90.00
_cell.angle_gamma   90.00
#
_symmetry.space_group_name_H-M   'P 1'
#
loop_
_entity.id
_entity.type
_entity.pdbx_description
1 polymer ?
#
loop_
_entity_poly.entity_id
_entity_poly.type
_entity_poly.pdbx_seq_one_letter_code
_entity_poly.pdbx_strand_id
1 'polypeptide(L)'
;YYDPLTQLPNRQLFLEHLATAQASAQRGCHYGAVLFVDLDDFRRISDARGHEIGDQLLQEVAARLTRFLRAEDIVAHFGGDRFTVLLINLADTQESAARFARGVAEKVRLALSMPIQQQNYTYVLGASVGIALFPAQGNPPDEPLKQAETALNQAKVAGCNAVRFFEAAMQTQVENRVALESEMRRAIERNELRLYLQPQVDGEGRIIGAEVLLRWQHPERGIVPPD
;
A
#
# COMPACT_ATOMS: atom_id res chain seq x y z
N TYR A 1 -13.03 -6.85 -19.32
CA TYR A 1 -13.42 -6.45 -17.96
C TYR A 1 -12.92 -7.40 -16.87
N TYR A 2 -12.46 -8.62 -17.20
CA TYR A 2 -11.89 -9.56 -16.24
C TYR A 2 -10.41 -9.81 -16.52
N ASP A 3 -9.68 -10.17 -15.49
CA ASP A 3 -8.30 -10.65 -15.58
C ASP A 3 -8.29 -12.11 -16.06
N PRO A 4 -7.55 -12.46 -17.13
CA PRO A 4 -7.59 -13.81 -17.71
C PRO A 4 -6.99 -14.89 -16.80
N LEU A 5 -6.07 -14.52 -15.90
CA LEU A 5 -5.39 -15.47 -15.02
C LEU A 5 -6.28 -15.89 -13.84
N THR A 6 -6.83 -14.90 -13.14
CA THR A 6 -7.60 -15.10 -11.91
C THR A 6 -9.11 -15.16 -12.14
N GLN A 7 -9.59 -14.76 -13.32
CA GLN A 7 -11.01 -14.58 -13.66
C GLN A 7 -11.74 -13.58 -12.75
N LEU A 8 -10.99 -12.75 -12.01
CA LEU A 8 -11.55 -11.68 -11.20
C LEU A 8 -11.77 -10.41 -12.03
N PRO A 9 -12.72 -9.54 -11.62
CA PRO A 9 -12.81 -8.18 -12.12
C PRO A 9 -11.45 -7.49 -12.23
N ASN A 10 -11.24 -6.78 -13.33
CA ASN A 10 -10.06 -5.93 -13.50
C ASN A 10 -10.29 -4.55 -12.85
N ARG A 11 -9.26 -3.71 -12.86
CA ARG A 11 -9.32 -2.34 -12.31
C ARG A 11 -10.49 -1.51 -12.84
N GLN A 12 -10.81 -1.63 -14.13
CA GLN A 12 -11.90 -0.85 -14.74
C GLN A 12 -13.25 -1.27 -14.17
N LEU A 13 -13.53 -2.58 -14.14
CA LEU A 13 -14.78 -3.10 -13.60
C LEU A 13 -14.92 -2.80 -12.09
N PHE A 14 -13.82 -2.88 -11.33
CA PHE A 14 -13.81 -2.49 -9.92
C PHE A 14 -14.23 -1.03 -9.70
N LEU A 15 -13.72 -0.10 -10.52
CA LEU A 15 -14.07 1.32 -10.40
C LEU A 15 -15.54 1.60 -10.72
N GLU A 16 -16.12 0.89 -11.69
CA GLU A 16 -17.55 0.97 -12.01
C GLU A 16 -18.41 0.50 -10.81
N HIS A 17 -18.00 -0.59 -10.16
CA HIS A 17 -18.66 -1.07 -8.94
C HIS A 17 -18.48 -0.14 -7.75
N LEU A 18 -17.28 0.43 -7.57
CA LEU A 18 -17.00 1.38 -6.51
C LEU A 18 -17.88 2.63 -6.64
N ALA A 19 -17.98 3.21 -7.83
CA ALA A 19 -18.84 4.36 -8.09
C ALA A 19 -20.31 4.05 -7.76
N THR A 20 -20.78 2.86 -8.16
CA THR A 20 -22.15 2.40 -7.84
C THR A 20 -22.36 2.24 -6.33
N ALA A 21 -21.41 1.60 -5.63
CA ALA A 21 -21.45 1.38 -4.20
C ALA A 21 -21.43 2.70 -3.40
N GLN A 22 -20.59 3.66 -3.80
CA GLN A 22 -20.55 4.99 -3.18
C GLN A 22 -21.87 5.73 -3.33
N ALA A 23 -22.47 5.71 -4.53
CA ALA A 23 -23.76 6.35 -4.76
C ALA A 23 -24.88 5.70 -3.93
N SER A 24 -24.84 4.37 -3.77
CA SER A 24 -25.76 3.64 -2.88
C SER A 24 -25.56 4.02 -1.42
N ALA A 25 -24.31 4.07 -0.96
CA ALA A 25 -23.92 4.40 0.39
C ALA A 25 -24.36 5.81 0.81
N GLN A 26 -24.19 6.79 -0.08
CA GLN A 26 -24.67 8.15 0.14
C GLN A 26 -26.20 8.21 0.26
N ARG A 27 -26.95 7.50 -0.59
CA ARG A 27 -28.42 7.50 -0.54
C ARG A 27 -28.98 6.74 0.65
N GLY A 28 -28.35 5.63 1.02
CA GLY A 28 -28.80 4.73 2.07
C GLY A 28 -28.25 5.04 3.45
N CYS A 29 -27.49 6.12 3.62
CA CYS A 29 -26.85 6.52 4.88
C CYS A 29 -26.04 5.38 5.54
N HIS A 30 -25.35 4.58 4.72
CA HIS A 30 -24.47 3.52 5.20
C HIS A 30 -23.05 3.73 4.69
N TYR A 31 -22.12 3.00 5.28
CA TYR A 31 -20.71 3.01 4.94
C TYR A 31 -20.29 1.69 4.29
N GLY A 32 -19.29 1.78 3.42
CA GLY A 32 -18.54 0.66 2.89
C GLY A 32 -17.04 0.87 3.05
N ALA A 33 -16.24 -0.06 2.56
CA ALA A 33 -14.78 0.03 2.60
C ALA A 33 -14.14 -0.48 1.31
N VAL A 34 -13.01 0.12 0.95
CA VAL A 34 -12.07 -0.43 -0.02
C VAL A 34 -10.88 -0.98 0.75
N LEU A 35 -10.53 -2.23 0.49
CA LEU A 35 -9.29 -2.85 0.95
C LEU A 35 -8.37 -2.98 -0.25
N PHE A 36 -7.15 -2.50 -0.12
CA PHE A 36 -6.07 -2.71 -1.08
C PHE A 36 -5.11 -3.73 -0.48
N VAL A 37 -4.92 -4.86 -1.16
CA VAL A 37 -4.16 -6.02 -0.68
C VAL A 37 -2.96 -6.21 -1.59
N ASP A 38 -1.81 -6.45 -0.98
CA ASP A 38 -0.58 -6.78 -1.71
C ASP A 38 0.14 -7.95 -1.05
N LEU A 39 0.61 -8.88 -1.88
CA LEU A 39 1.31 -10.08 -1.45
C LEU A 39 2.78 -9.76 -1.17
N ASP A 40 3.16 -9.78 0.10
CA ASP A 40 4.53 -9.46 0.51
C ASP A 40 5.51 -10.51 -0.06
N ASP A 41 6.66 -10.04 -0.56
CA ASP A 41 7.71 -10.86 -1.19
C ASP A 41 7.29 -11.73 -2.39
N PHE A 42 6.10 -11.53 -2.97
CA PHE A 42 5.62 -12.35 -4.09
C PHE A 42 6.61 -12.36 -5.27
N ARG A 43 7.12 -11.19 -5.66
CA ARG A 43 8.11 -11.09 -6.76
C ARG A 43 9.35 -11.93 -6.50
N ARG A 44 9.87 -11.94 -5.27
CA ARG A 44 11.03 -12.75 -4.89
C ARG A 44 10.77 -14.24 -5.10
N ILE A 45 9.55 -14.71 -4.80
CA ILE A 45 9.16 -16.11 -5.02
C ILE A 45 8.99 -16.40 -6.50
N SER A 46 8.28 -15.53 -7.23
CA SER A 46 8.06 -15.67 -8.68
C SER A 46 9.39 -15.72 -9.44
N ASP A 47 10.33 -14.81 -9.15
CA ASP A 47 11.63 -14.75 -9.81
C ASP A 47 12.49 -15.98 -9.51
N ALA A 48 12.41 -16.53 -8.29
CA ALA A 48 13.18 -17.69 -7.87
C ALA A 48 12.61 -19.03 -8.36
N ARG A 49 11.30 -19.10 -8.66
CA ARG A 49 10.58 -20.35 -8.96
C ARG A 49 10.01 -20.42 -10.37
N GLY A 50 10.01 -19.30 -11.09
CA GLY A 50 9.47 -19.19 -12.44
C GLY A 50 8.02 -18.72 -12.48
N HIS A 51 7.65 -18.12 -13.60
CA HIS A 51 6.35 -17.48 -13.80
C HIS A 51 5.15 -18.42 -13.62
N GLU A 52 5.26 -19.70 -14.02
CA GLU A 52 4.17 -20.67 -13.85
C GLU A 52 3.78 -20.88 -12.38
N ILE A 53 4.76 -20.89 -11.47
CA ILE A 53 4.49 -21.01 -10.03
C ILE A 53 3.90 -19.70 -9.50
N GLY A 54 4.36 -18.55 -9.98
CA GLY A 54 3.75 -17.25 -9.67
C GLY A 54 2.27 -17.22 -10.05
N ASP A 55 1.93 -17.67 -11.25
CA ASP A 55 0.56 -17.73 -11.76
C ASP A 55 -0.34 -18.64 -10.90
N GLN A 56 0.16 -19.82 -10.52
CA GLN A 56 -0.56 -20.75 -9.63
C GLN A 56 -0.79 -20.15 -8.24
N LEU A 57 0.18 -19.42 -7.70
CA LEU A 57 0.04 -18.72 -6.42
C LEU A 57 -1.02 -17.62 -6.51
N LEU A 58 -1.05 -16.85 -7.61
CA LEU A 58 -2.08 -15.81 -7.82
C LEU A 58 -3.48 -16.41 -7.95
N GLN A 59 -3.62 -17.55 -8.63
CA GLN A 59 -4.89 -18.27 -8.74
C GLN A 59 -5.38 -18.78 -7.38
N GLU A 60 -4.50 -19.35 -6.55
CA GLU A 60 -4.84 -19.79 -5.20
C GLU A 60 -5.20 -18.60 -4.29
N VAL A 61 -4.48 -17.49 -4.38
CA VAL A 61 -4.81 -16.25 -3.65
C VAL A 61 -6.19 -15.73 -4.06
N ALA A 62 -6.49 -15.69 -5.35
CA ALA A 62 -7.81 -15.31 -5.85
C ALA A 62 -8.92 -16.20 -5.28
N ALA A 63 -8.73 -17.53 -5.33
CA ALA A 63 -9.69 -18.50 -4.79
C ALA A 63 -9.91 -18.32 -3.28
N ARG A 64 -8.84 -18.08 -2.51
CA ARG A 64 -8.93 -17.79 -1.08
C ARG A 64 -9.74 -16.54 -0.81
N LEU A 65 -9.39 -15.43 -1.46
CA LEU A 65 -10.10 -14.15 -1.29
C LEU A 65 -11.60 -14.31 -1.54
N THR A 66 -11.99 -14.93 -2.66
CA THR A 66 -13.40 -15.15 -3.00
C THR A 66 -14.12 -16.02 -1.98
N ARG A 67 -13.45 -16.99 -1.35
CA ARG A 67 -14.05 -17.88 -0.34
C ARG A 67 -14.30 -17.19 1.01
N PHE A 68 -13.48 -16.22 1.39
CA PHE A 68 -13.59 -15.54 2.69
C PHE A 68 -14.59 -14.38 2.71
N LEU A 69 -15.01 -13.93 1.53
CA LEU A 69 -15.84 -12.75 1.36
C LEU A 69 -17.29 -13.12 1.06
N ARG A 70 -18.20 -12.16 1.28
CA ARG A 70 -19.63 -12.36 1.03
C ARG A 70 -19.88 -12.30 -0.47
N ALA A 71 -21.01 -12.88 -0.91
CA ALA A 71 -21.40 -12.83 -2.32
C ALA A 71 -21.64 -11.40 -2.85
N GLU A 72 -21.95 -10.46 -1.95
CA GLU A 72 -22.12 -9.04 -2.25
C GLU A 72 -20.81 -8.24 -2.30
N ASP A 73 -19.73 -8.77 -1.73
CA ASP A 73 -18.41 -8.15 -1.77
C ASP A 73 -17.74 -8.44 -3.13
N ILE A 74 -16.93 -7.51 -3.62
CA ILE A 74 -16.29 -7.64 -4.92
C ILE A 74 -14.78 -7.74 -4.74
N VAL A 75 -14.19 -8.79 -5.28
CA VAL A 75 -12.73 -8.95 -5.37
C VAL A 75 -12.29 -8.61 -6.78
N ALA A 76 -11.20 -7.87 -6.92
CA ALA A 76 -10.59 -7.58 -8.21
C ALA A 76 -9.09 -7.83 -8.19
N HIS A 77 -8.54 -8.21 -9.35
CA HIS A 77 -7.11 -8.33 -9.56
C HIS A 77 -6.62 -7.13 -10.36
N PHE A 78 -5.68 -6.36 -9.79
CA PHE A 78 -5.15 -5.13 -10.38
C PHE A 78 -3.83 -5.35 -11.14
N GLY A 79 -3.42 -6.62 -11.26
CA GLY A 79 -2.20 -7.05 -11.90
C GLY A 79 -1.01 -7.11 -10.93
N GLY A 80 -0.07 -8.00 -11.26
CA GLY A 80 1.08 -8.29 -10.40
C GLY A 80 0.67 -9.03 -9.14
N ASP A 81 1.07 -8.51 -7.99
CA ASP A 81 0.82 -9.02 -6.64
C ASP A 81 -0.36 -8.32 -5.93
N ARG A 82 -1.16 -7.53 -6.67
CA ARG A 82 -2.13 -6.58 -6.10
C ARG A 82 -3.57 -6.98 -6.34
N PHE A 83 -4.32 -7.08 -5.25
CA PHE A 83 -5.75 -7.35 -5.24
C PHE A 83 -6.49 -6.21 -4.54
N THR A 84 -7.76 -6.02 -4.87
CA THR A 84 -8.63 -5.10 -4.14
C THR A 84 -9.93 -5.80 -3.75
N VAL A 85 -10.49 -5.38 -2.62
CA VAL A 85 -11.78 -5.85 -2.14
C VAL A 85 -12.67 -4.64 -1.87
N LEU A 86 -13.89 -4.68 -2.39
CA LEU A 86 -14.93 -3.70 -2.13
C LEU A 86 -15.95 -4.33 -1.18
N LEU A 87 -16.02 -3.80 0.03
CA LEU A 87 -17.01 -4.16 1.03
C LEU A 87 -18.16 -3.16 0.98
N ILE A 88 -19.37 -3.64 0.79
CA ILE A 88 -20.57 -2.81 0.69
C ILE A 88 -21.50 -3.02 1.89
N ASN A 89 -22.35 -2.03 2.18
CA ASN A 89 -23.38 -2.12 3.23
C ASN A 89 -22.84 -2.59 4.61
N LEU A 90 -21.70 -2.06 5.06
CA LEU A 90 -21.05 -2.52 6.29
C LEU A 90 -21.81 -2.12 7.56
N ALA A 91 -22.17 -0.84 7.69
CA ALA A 91 -22.93 -0.30 8.82
C ALA A 91 -23.40 1.14 8.56
N ASP A 92 -24.33 1.62 9.38
CA ASP A 92 -24.85 2.99 9.31
C ASP A 92 -23.95 4.02 10.00
N THR A 93 -22.99 3.58 10.81
CA THR A 93 -22.02 4.44 11.47
C THR A 93 -20.60 4.14 11.01
N GLN A 94 -19.80 5.20 10.85
CA GLN A 94 -18.41 5.08 10.43
C GLN A 94 -17.59 4.20 11.39
N GLU A 95 -17.81 4.30 12.70
CA GLU A 95 -17.09 3.50 13.69
C GLU A 95 -17.39 2.00 13.57
N SER A 96 -18.67 1.64 13.38
CA SER A 96 -19.08 0.26 13.21
C SER A 96 -18.55 -0.31 11.89
N ALA A 97 -18.62 0.47 10.81
CA ALA A 97 -18.06 0.09 9.51
C ALA A 97 -16.54 -0.08 9.58
N ALA A 98 -15.82 0.80 10.30
CA ALA A 98 -14.38 0.66 10.55
C ALA A 98 -14.07 -0.66 11.26
N ARG A 99 -14.84 -1.00 12.30
CA ARG A 99 -14.67 -2.25 13.05
C ARG A 99 -14.88 -3.48 12.17
N PHE A 100 -15.94 -3.49 11.36
CA PHE A 100 -16.20 -4.59 10.43
C PHE A 100 -15.14 -4.69 9.34
N ALA A 101 -14.76 -3.58 8.71
CA ALA A 101 -13.72 -3.54 7.69
C ALA A 101 -12.38 -4.06 8.23
N ARG A 102 -12.00 -3.65 9.45
CA ARG A 102 -10.80 -4.16 10.13
C ARG A 102 -10.88 -5.67 10.34
N GLY A 103 -12.02 -6.17 10.80
CA GLY A 103 -12.24 -7.59 11.01
C GLY A 103 -12.12 -8.41 9.72
N VAL A 104 -12.65 -7.90 8.60
CA VAL A 104 -12.50 -8.55 7.29
C VAL A 104 -11.05 -8.48 6.81
N ALA A 105 -10.40 -7.33 6.92
CA ALA A 105 -9.00 -7.17 6.50
C ALA A 105 -8.03 -8.08 7.25
N GLU A 106 -8.19 -8.24 8.57
CA GLU A 106 -7.38 -9.20 9.35
C GLU A 106 -7.65 -10.65 8.95
N LYS A 107 -8.92 -11.01 8.66
CA LYS A 107 -9.24 -12.34 8.14
C LYS A 107 -8.57 -12.59 6.79
N VAL A 108 -8.63 -11.63 5.88
CA VAL A 108 -7.95 -11.68 4.58
C VAL A 108 -6.45 -11.85 4.78
N ARG A 109 -5.83 -11.01 5.61
CA ARG A 109 -4.39 -11.06 5.89
C ARG A 109 -3.97 -12.45 6.40
N LEU A 110 -4.64 -12.95 7.43
CA LEU A 110 -4.35 -14.27 8.01
C LEU A 110 -4.59 -15.40 7.03
N ALA A 111 -5.64 -15.30 6.20
CA ALA A 111 -5.94 -16.31 5.19
C ALA A 111 -4.87 -16.41 4.10
N LEU A 112 -4.33 -15.26 3.67
CA LEU A 112 -3.26 -15.22 2.69
C LEU A 112 -1.92 -15.65 3.28
N SER A 113 -1.72 -15.49 4.60
CA SER A 113 -0.57 -16.03 5.31
C SER A 113 -0.60 -17.54 5.57
N MET A 114 -1.70 -18.23 5.27
CA MET A 114 -1.73 -19.68 5.38
C MET A 114 -0.83 -20.33 4.31
N PRO A 115 -0.13 -21.43 4.61
CA PRO A 115 0.70 -22.12 3.64
C PRO A 115 -0.07 -22.51 2.37
N ILE A 116 0.55 -22.31 1.21
CA ILE A 116 0.05 -22.74 -0.10
C ILE A 116 0.88 -23.95 -0.52
N GLN A 117 0.24 -25.13 -0.60
CA GLN A 117 0.88 -26.32 -1.17
C GLN A 117 0.75 -26.28 -2.69
N GLN A 118 1.89 -26.27 -3.38
CA GLN A 118 1.95 -26.40 -4.83
C GLN A 118 3.03 -27.41 -5.18
N GLN A 119 2.61 -28.50 -5.84
CA GLN A 119 3.46 -29.65 -6.14
C GLN A 119 4.15 -30.19 -4.88
N ASN A 120 5.48 -30.20 -4.85
CA ASN A 120 6.30 -30.70 -3.74
C ASN A 120 6.77 -29.59 -2.77
N TYR A 121 6.28 -28.36 -2.93
CA TYR A 121 6.73 -27.20 -2.16
C TYR A 121 5.58 -26.58 -1.37
N THR A 122 5.95 -25.99 -0.23
CA THR A 122 5.05 -25.18 0.58
C THR A 122 5.53 -23.74 0.53
N TYR A 123 4.65 -22.85 0.09
CA TYR A 123 4.90 -21.42 0.00
C TYR A 123 4.16 -20.69 1.12
N VAL A 124 4.82 -19.72 1.73
CA VAL A 124 4.21 -18.84 2.72
C VAL A 124 4.38 -17.41 2.22
N LEU A 125 3.25 -16.71 2.06
CA LEU A 125 3.21 -15.33 1.63
C LEU A 125 2.84 -14.44 2.82
N GLY A 126 3.45 -13.27 2.94
CA GLY A 126 2.87 -12.21 3.76
C GLY A 126 1.76 -11.51 2.98
N ALA A 127 0.90 -10.77 3.68
CA ALA A 127 -0.03 -9.87 3.02
C ALA A 127 -0.10 -8.55 3.80
N SER A 128 0.03 -7.45 3.08
CA SER A 128 -0.22 -6.11 3.61
C SER A 128 -1.56 -5.61 3.10
N VAL A 129 -2.34 -4.95 3.96
CA VAL A 129 -3.68 -4.46 3.63
C VAL A 129 -3.85 -3.00 4.03
N GLY A 130 -4.18 -2.14 3.08
CA GLY A 130 -4.64 -0.77 3.31
C GLY A 130 -6.17 -0.69 3.25
N ILE A 131 -6.78 0.12 4.11
CA ILE A 131 -8.24 0.28 4.21
C ILE A 131 -8.63 1.74 4.08
N ALA A 132 -9.64 2.03 3.26
CA ALA A 132 -10.32 3.32 3.24
C ALA A 132 -11.84 3.13 3.35
N LEU A 133 -12.49 3.96 4.15
CA LEU A 133 -13.96 3.96 4.29
C LEU A 133 -14.59 4.94 3.31
N PHE A 134 -15.80 4.63 2.87
CA PHE A 134 -16.65 5.53 2.07
C PHE A 134 -18.09 5.47 2.58
N PRO A 135 -18.93 6.49 2.33
CA PRO A 135 -18.66 7.68 1.54
C PRO A 135 -17.81 8.73 2.29
N ALA A 136 -16.81 9.29 1.62
CA ALA A 136 -16.16 10.53 2.04
C ALA A 136 -16.84 11.67 1.27
N GLN A 137 -17.41 12.66 1.98
CA GLN A 137 -18.21 13.71 1.33
C GLN A 137 -17.35 14.51 0.34
N GLY A 138 -17.87 14.74 -0.86
CA GLY A 138 -17.24 15.61 -1.87
C GLY A 138 -16.06 15.01 -2.64
N ASN A 139 -15.70 13.76 -2.40
CA ASN A 139 -14.54 13.14 -3.03
C ASN A 139 -14.83 12.52 -4.40
N PRO A 140 -13.84 12.49 -5.32
CA PRO A 140 -13.91 11.75 -6.57
C PRO A 140 -14.25 10.25 -6.38
N PRO A 141 -14.85 9.58 -7.38
CA PRO A 141 -15.21 8.17 -7.27
C PRO A 141 -14.01 7.23 -6.99
N ASP A 142 -12.83 7.57 -7.48
CA ASP A 142 -11.61 6.78 -7.32
C ASP A 142 -10.82 7.11 -6.03
N GLU A 143 -11.28 8.08 -5.24
CA GLU A 143 -10.55 8.56 -4.06
C GLU A 143 -10.40 7.51 -2.95
N PRO A 144 -11.44 6.73 -2.56
CA PRO A 144 -11.25 5.68 -1.55
C PRO A 144 -10.21 4.63 -1.97
N LEU A 145 -10.09 4.38 -3.28
CA LEU A 145 -9.08 3.46 -3.79
C LEU A 145 -7.66 4.03 -3.60
N LYS A 146 -7.44 5.32 -3.90
CA LYS A 146 -6.15 5.99 -3.66
C LYS A 146 -5.79 6.02 -2.18
N GLN A 147 -6.77 6.32 -1.33
CA GLN A 147 -6.60 6.34 0.12
C GLN A 147 -6.21 4.96 0.67
N ALA A 148 -6.85 3.89 0.18
CA ALA A 148 -6.50 2.53 0.56
C ALA A 148 -5.09 2.15 0.07
N GLU A 149 -4.69 2.57 -1.14
CA GLU A 149 -3.32 2.38 -1.65
C GLU A 149 -2.27 3.12 -0.80
N THR A 150 -2.54 4.37 -0.39
CA THR A 150 -1.69 5.12 0.54
C THR A 150 -1.54 4.40 1.88
N ALA A 151 -2.64 3.90 2.45
CA ALA A 151 -2.61 3.13 3.70
C ALA A 151 -1.79 1.83 3.58
N LEU A 152 -1.92 1.15 2.44
CA LEU A 152 -1.14 -0.05 2.14
C LEU A 152 0.36 0.24 2.07
N ASN A 153 0.76 1.32 1.39
CA ASN A 153 2.16 1.73 1.33
C ASN A 153 2.73 1.99 2.72
N GLN A 154 1.94 2.62 3.61
CA GLN A 154 2.35 2.81 5.00
C GLN A 154 2.47 1.48 5.77
N ALA A 155 1.64 0.48 5.46
CA ALA A 155 1.75 -0.85 6.05
C ALA A 155 3.06 -1.54 5.62
N LYS A 156 3.44 -1.41 4.35
CA LYS A 156 4.70 -1.94 3.82
C LYS A 156 5.92 -1.27 4.44
N VAL A 157 5.94 0.06 4.52
CA VAL A 157 7.04 0.83 5.15
C VAL A 157 7.20 0.47 6.63
N ALA A 158 6.11 0.14 7.32
CA ALA A 158 6.13 -0.20 8.74
C ALA A 158 6.52 -1.66 9.05
N GLY A 159 6.91 -2.46 8.06
CA GLY A 159 7.41 -3.83 8.26
C GLY A 159 6.60 -4.94 7.60
N CYS A 160 5.66 -4.60 6.72
CA CYS A 160 4.80 -5.55 6.00
C CYS A 160 3.91 -6.42 6.92
N ASN A 161 3.16 -7.35 6.34
CA ASN A 161 2.27 -8.27 7.04
C ASN A 161 1.31 -7.59 8.04
N ALA A 162 0.77 -6.44 7.65
CA ALA A 162 0.01 -5.56 8.53
C ALA A 162 -1.24 -5.00 7.86
N VAL A 163 -2.23 -4.65 8.69
CA VAL A 163 -3.45 -3.94 8.28
C VAL A 163 -3.35 -2.48 8.73
N ARG A 164 -3.60 -1.52 7.83
CA ARG A 164 -3.66 -0.10 8.17
C ARG A 164 -4.88 0.59 7.58
N PHE A 165 -5.47 1.49 8.35
CA PHE A 165 -6.46 2.43 7.85
C PHE A 165 -5.77 3.64 7.24
N PHE A 166 -6.41 4.23 6.25
CA PHE A 166 -6.05 5.55 5.80
C PHE A 166 -6.30 6.57 6.92
N GLU A 167 -5.27 7.34 7.22
CA GLU A 167 -5.35 8.53 8.05
C GLU A 167 -4.86 9.71 7.21
N ALA A 168 -5.53 10.87 7.30
CA ALA A 168 -5.19 12.03 6.47
C ALA A 168 -3.70 12.45 6.60
N ALA A 169 -3.10 12.25 7.78
CA ALA A 169 -1.68 12.49 8.01
C ALA A 169 -0.76 11.64 7.12
N MET A 170 -1.19 10.43 6.71
CA MET A 170 -0.44 9.58 5.78
C MET A 170 -0.36 10.22 4.39
N GLN A 171 -1.46 10.81 3.91
CA GLN A 171 -1.48 11.50 2.62
C GLN A 171 -0.51 12.69 2.62
N THR A 172 -0.55 13.51 3.68
CA THR A 172 0.38 14.63 3.83
C THR A 172 1.84 14.17 3.88
N GLN A 173 2.13 13.04 4.53
CA GLN A 173 3.48 12.49 4.57
C GLN A 173 3.96 12.04 3.18
N VAL A 174 3.11 11.38 2.39
CA VAL A 174 3.42 10.97 1.02
C VAL A 174 3.64 12.19 0.13
N GLU A 175 2.77 13.19 0.19
CA GLU A 175 2.90 14.44 -0.58
C GLU A 175 4.19 15.19 -0.23
N ASN A 176 4.50 15.32 1.06
CA ASN A 176 5.75 15.93 1.52
C ASN A 176 6.99 15.16 1.03
N ARG A 177 6.92 13.82 0.99
CA ARG A 177 8.02 12.99 0.48
C ARG A 177 8.24 13.21 -1.00
N VAL A 178 7.18 13.20 -1.81
CA VAL A 178 7.25 13.46 -3.26
C VAL A 178 7.75 14.87 -3.55
N ALA A 179 7.28 15.86 -2.79
CA ALA A 179 7.77 17.23 -2.89
C ALA A 179 9.27 17.30 -2.57
N LEU A 180 9.71 16.67 -1.49
CA LEU A 180 11.12 16.62 -1.10
C LEU A 180 11.99 15.93 -2.16
N GLU A 181 11.54 14.82 -2.73
CA GLU A 181 12.26 14.12 -3.81
C GLU A 181 12.41 14.98 -5.07
N SER A 182 11.35 15.71 -5.43
CA SER A 182 11.37 16.67 -6.55
C SER A 182 12.30 17.84 -6.27
N GLU A 183 12.25 18.39 -5.06
CA GLU A 183 13.15 19.45 -4.59
C GLU A 183 14.62 18.96 -4.58
N MET A 184 14.90 17.74 -4.13
CA MET A 184 16.25 17.16 -4.14
C MET A 184 16.79 16.97 -5.57
N ARG A 185 15.97 16.54 -6.53
CA ARG A 185 16.40 16.46 -7.94
C ARG A 185 16.80 17.83 -8.47
N ARG A 186 16.00 18.85 -8.16
CA ARG A 186 16.32 20.25 -8.52
C ARG A 186 17.54 20.78 -7.79
N ALA A 187 17.77 20.37 -6.54
CA ALA A 187 18.92 20.79 -5.74
C ALA A 187 20.26 20.41 -6.39
N ILE A 188 20.31 19.26 -7.08
CA ILE A 188 21.47 18.85 -7.88
C ILE A 188 21.68 19.81 -9.05
N GLU A 189 20.62 20.09 -9.82
CA GLU A 189 20.69 21.03 -10.96
C GLU A 189 21.03 22.46 -10.53
N ARG A 190 20.62 22.85 -9.32
CA ARG A 190 20.78 24.21 -8.77
C ARG A 190 22.02 24.39 -7.90
N ASN A 191 22.88 23.37 -7.78
CA ASN A 191 24.08 23.39 -6.93
C ASN A 191 23.78 23.76 -5.46
N GLU A 192 22.64 23.28 -4.93
CA GLU A 192 22.21 23.49 -3.55
C GLU A 192 22.84 22.47 -2.58
N LEU A 193 23.55 21.46 -3.10
CA LEU A 193 24.29 20.49 -2.30
C LEU A 193 25.71 20.99 -2.01
N ARG A 194 26.12 20.90 -0.73
CA ARG A 194 27.42 21.35 -0.23
C ARG A 194 28.14 20.22 0.50
N LEU A 195 29.46 20.20 0.40
CA LEU A 195 30.31 19.28 1.15
C LEU A 195 30.85 19.99 2.40
N TYR A 196 30.65 19.36 3.54
CA TYR A 196 31.23 19.75 4.83
C TYR A 196 32.31 18.74 5.19
N LEU A 197 33.35 19.19 5.90
CA LEU A 197 34.45 18.34 6.34
C LEU A 197 34.47 18.29 7.85
N GLN A 198 34.29 17.09 8.42
CA GLN A 198 34.44 16.86 9.85
C GLN A 198 35.83 16.27 10.13
N PRO A 199 36.71 16.96 10.90
CA PRO A 199 38.05 16.46 11.16
C PRO A 199 38.01 15.21 12.05
N GLN A 200 38.85 14.23 11.72
CA GLN A 200 39.12 13.05 12.55
C GLN A 200 40.47 13.26 13.24
N VAL A 201 40.53 13.00 14.55
CA VAL A 201 41.72 13.21 15.37
C VAL A 201 42.21 11.92 16.00
N ASP A 202 43.52 11.83 16.25
CA ASP A 202 44.11 10.75 17.06
C ASP A 202 43.89 10.99 18.57
N GLY A 203 44.38 10.07 19.41
CA GLY A 203 44.28 10.17 20.87
C GLY A 203 45.05 11.36 21.48
N GLU A 204 45.91 12.02 20.70
CA GLU A 204 46.68 13.20 21.08
C GLU A 204 46.03 14.50 20.55
N GLY A 205 44.91 14.40 19.83
CA GLY A 205 44.17 15.53 19.27
C GLY A 205 44.72 16.04 17.94
N ARG A 206 45.63 15.33 17.27
CA ARG A 206 46.15 15.71 15.95
C ARG A 206 45.21 15.26 14.85
N ILE A 207 44.98 16.11 13.86
CA ILE A 207 44.12 15.78 12.71
C ILE A 207 44.82 14.69 11.87
N ILE A 208 44.14 13.57 11.71
CA ILE A 208 44.61 12.40 10.92
C ILE A 208 43.78 12.17 9.65
N GLY A 209 42.65 12.87 9.49
CA GLY A 209 41.78 12.74 8.33
C GLY A 209 40.57 13.66 8.43
N ALA A 210 39.66 13.55 7.46
CA ALA A 210 38.37 14.22 7.50
C ALA A 210 37.28 13.35 6.84
N GLU A 211 36.10 13.34 7.45
CA GLU A 211 34.90 12.76 6.86
C GLU A 211 34.19 13.82 6.00
N VAL A 212 33.82 13.43 4.77
CA VAL A 212 33.06 14.27 3.86
C VAL A 212 31.57 14.06 4.10
N LEU A 213 30.89 15.12 4.51
CA LEU A 213 29.47 15.10 4.86
C LEU A 213 28.68 15.95 3.87
N LEU A 214 27.75 15.33 3.15
CA LEU A 214 26.85 16.04 2.25
C LEU A 214 25.81 16.82 3.07
N ARG A 215 25.55 18.07 2.69
CA ARG A 215 24.52 18.94 3.28
C ARG A 215 23.72 19.59 2.16
N TRP A 216 22.41 19.68 2.34
CA TRP A 216 21.56 20.40 1.41
C TRP A 216 21.24 21.79 1.96
N GLN A 217 21.65 22.81 1.22
CA GLN A 217 21.36 24.21 1.50
C GLN A 217 20.08 24.62 0.77
N HIS A 218 18.92 24.27 1.33
CA HIS A 218 17.62 24.58 0.76
C HIS A 218 17.35 26.10 0.85
N PRO A 219 16.85 26.74 -0.22
CA PRO A 219 16.62 28.19 -0.25
C PRO A 219 15.65 28.69 0.83
N GLU A 220 14.63 27.89 1.15
CA GLU A 220 13.62 28.24 2.17
C GLU A 220 13.85 27.58 3.54
N ARG A 221 14.45 26.38 3.59
CA ARG A 221 14.54 25.55 4.82
C ARG A 221 15.92 25.64 5.48
N GLY A 222 16.87 26.35 4.86
CA GLY A 222 18.25 26.41 5.34
C GLY A 222 18.99 25.08 5.15
N ILE A 223 19.88 24.74 6.08
CA ILE A 223 20.64 23.49 6.01
C ILE A 223 19.74 22.34 6.46
N VAL A 224 19.36 21.48 5.51
CA VAL A 224 18.60 20.26 5.76
C VAL A 224 19.58 19.14 6.19
N PRO A 225 19.39 18.52 7.37
CA PRO A 225 20.20 17.40 7.80
C PRO A 225 19.93 16.13 6.96
N PRO A 226 20.86 15.18 6.93
CA PRO A 226 20.74 13.97 6.11
C PRO A 226 19.73 12.91 6.60
N ASP A 227 19.14 13.08 7.79
CA ASP A 227 18.24 12.10 8.45
C ASP A 227 16.73 12.34 8.17
#